data_AF-A0A971ABT7-F1
#
_entry.id   AF-A0A971ABT7-F1
#
_cell.length_a   1.000
_cell.length_b   1.000
_cell.length_c   1.000
_cell.angle_alpha   90.00
_cell.angle_beta   90.00
_cell.angle_gamma   90.00
#
_symmetry.space_group_name_H-M   'P 1'
#
loop_
_entity.id
_entity.type
_entity.pdbx_description
1 polymer ?
#
loop_
_entity_poly.entity_id
_entity_poly.type
_entity_poly.pdbx_seq_one_letter_code
_entity_poly.pdbx_strand_id
1 'polypeptide(L)'
;MDKYVQGLVQEAAAVDVHSHQGTNGVWQARSAWELLSYHWLATDLRCAGCPAELFRESHLDDRDRFCRAAPYVKAVRNTVNYWCFQNMARDLYGFRDEYLDEGNCDWLFDAVAEKIEDTSWEVRVLDAARVERVSAAREATPRLADRYFPYEYGEYLICPGHSADPVACFTRVGESIQSAADLAAGIRERIQQLVKDYGVRALHIWIPLTFTYRRYEEGQVQAAFTKQLS
;
A
#
# COMPACT_ATOMS: atom_id res chain seq x y z
N MET A 1 -28.52 8.92 0.59
CA MET A 1 -28.00 9.17 -0.77
C MET A 1 -29.06 8.74 -1.75
N ASP A 2 -29.33 9.52 -2.79
CA ASP A 2 -30.27 9.14 -3.86
C ASP A 2 -29.75 7.85 -4.53
N LYS A 3 -30.63 6.85 -4.70
CA LYS A 3 -30.28 5.58 -5.36
C LYS A 3 -29.77 5.82 -6.78
N TYR A 4 -30.24 6.87 -7.44
CA TYR A 4 -29.76 7.28 -8.76
C TYR A 4 -28.28 7.70 -8.72
N VAL A 5 -27.92 8.61 -7.80
CA VAL A 5 -26.53 9.09 -7.66
C VAL A 5 -25.60 7.94 -7.25
N GLN A 6 -26.05 7.06 -6.34
CA GLN A 6 -25.28 5.88 -5.97
C GLN A 6 -25.02 4.96 -7.18
N GLY A 7 -26.04 4.73 -8.02
CA GLY A 7 -25.90 3.92 -9.24
C GLY A 7 -24.86 4.50 -10.19
N LEU A 8 -24.90 5.82 -10.44
CA LEU A 8 -23.92 6.50 -11.28
C LEU A 8 -22.48 6.34 -10.76
N VAL A 9 -22.29 6.46 -9.44
CA VAL A 9 -20.96 6.29 -8.82
C VAL A 9 -20.50 4.84 -8.92
N GLN A 10 -21.38 3.86 -8.69
CA GLN A 10 -21.04 2.44 -8.78
C GLN A 10 -20.72 2.00 -10.22
N GLU A 11 -21.31 2.66 -11.23
CA GLU A 11 -21.07 2.41 -12.66
C GLU A 11 -19.82 3.06 -13.23
N ALA A 12 -19.27 4.06 -12.55
CA ALA A 12 -18.05 4.71 -12.98
C ALA A 12 -16.86 3.76 -12.86
N ALA A 13 -16.10 3.63 -13.94
CA ALA A 13 -14.82 2.95 -13.92
C ALA A 13 -13.80 3.80 -13.14
N ALA A 14 -13.02 3.14 -12.28
CA ALA A 14 -12.04 3.78 -11.43
C ALA A 14 -10.62 3.63 -11.98
N VAL A 15 -9.83 4.68 -11.81
CA VAL A 15 -8.36 4.61 -11.86
C VAL A 15 -7.88 4.79 -10.43
N ASP A 16 -7.29 3.74 -9.87
CA ASP A 16 -6.66 3.83 -8.56
C ASP A 16 -5.33 4.57 -8.69
N VAL A 17 -5.34 5.83 -8.25
CA VAL A 17 -4.21 6.75 -8.40
C VAL A 17 -3.09 6.52 -7.38
N HIS A 18 -3.32 5.72 -6.34
CA HIS A 18 -2.31 5.40 -5.34
C HIS A 18 -2.57 4.06 -4.63
N SER A 19 -1.70 3.08 -4.84
CA SER A 19 -1.77 1.77 -4.19
C SER A 19 -0.37 1.22 -3.90
N HIS A 20 -0.26 0.36 -2.89
CA HIS A 20 0.97 -0.38 -2.58
C HIS A 20 1.00 -1.78 -3.20
N GLN A 21 0.09 -2.09 -4.12
CA GLN A 21 0.03 -3.39 -4.78
C GLN A 21 1.35 -3.75 -5.48
N GLY A 22 1.74 -5.02 -5.41
CA GLY A 22 2.99 -5.52 -6.00
C GLY A 22 4.25 -5.26 -5.17
N THR A 23 4.13 -4.57 -4.03
CA THR A 23 5.23 -4.39 -3.07
C THR A 23 5.76 -5.76 -2.63
N ASN A 24 7.08 -5.95 -2.66
CA ASN A 24 7.73 -7.24 -2.41
C ASN A 24 7.25 -8.40 -3.30
N GLY A 25 6.68 -8.09 -4.48
CA GLY A 25 6.14 -9.09 -5.40
C GLY A 25 4.78 -9.68 -5.00
N VAL A 26 4.09 -9.10 -4.02
CA VAL A 26 2.78 -9.57 -3.56
C VAL A 26 1.67 -8.79 -4.26
N TRP A 27 0.93 -9.46 -5.16
CA TRP A 27 -0.12 -8.85 -5.98
C TRP A 27 -1.54 -9.23 -5.57
N GLN A 28 -1.67 -10.31 -4.80
CA GLN A 28 -2.91 -10.81 -4.24
C GLN A 28 -2.63 -11.38 -2.85
N ALA A 29 -3.67 -11.48 -2.01
CA ALA A 29 -3.55 -12.14 -0.72
C ALA A 29 -3.10 -13.59 -0.89
N ARG A 30 -2.31 -14.09 0.07
CA ARG A 30 -1.76 -15.47 0.08
C ARG A 30 -2.50 -16.39 1.04
N SER A 31 -3.38 -15.84 1.88
CA SER A 31 -4.29 -16.56 2.76
C SER A 31 -5.43 -15.65 3.20
N ALA A 32 -6.49 -16.21 3.77
CA ALA A 32 -7.52 -15.40 4.43
C ALA A 32 -6.96 -14.62 5.64
N TRP A 33 -5.88 -15.13 6.26
CA TRP A 33 -5.19 -14.42 7.33
C TRP A 33 -4.61 -13.09 6.85
N GLU A 34 -4.05 -12.98 5.65
CA GLU A 34 -3.55 -11.70 5.13
C GLU A 34 -4.66 -10.65 4.93
N LEU A 35 -5.88 -11.08 4.61
CA LEU A 35 -7.04 -10.20 4.51
C LEU A 35 -7.46 -9.67 5.89
N LEU A 36 -7.51 -10.56 6.89
CA LEU A 36 -7.94 -10.22 8.25
C LEU A 36 -6.86 -9.44 9.03
N SER A 37 -5.59 -9.77 8.79
CA SER A 37 -4.43 -9.21 9.48
C SER A 37 -3.82 -7.99 8.78
N TYR A 38 -4.45 -7.51 7.70
CA TYR A 38 -4.05 -6.23 7.11
C TYR A 38 -4.15 -5.12 8.17
N HIS A 39 -3.14 -4.24 8.21
CA HIS A 39 -2.82 -3.44 9.39
C HIS A 39 -3.98 -2.59 9.95
N TRP A 40 -4.93 -2.16 9.10
CA TRP A 40 -6.14 -1.46 9.56
C TRP A 40 -7.03 -2.36 10.45
N LEU A 41 -7.42 -3.54 9.96
CA LEU A 41 -8.28 -4.46 10.70
C LEU A 41 -7.51 -5.17 11.83
N ALA A 42 -6.22 -5.46 11.64
CA ALA A 42 -5.36 -5.96 12.71
C ALA A 42 -5.29 -4.98 13.89
N THR A 43 -5.26 -3.67 13.63
CA THR A 43 -5.28 -2.66 14.69
C THR A 43 -6.59 -2.71 15.46
N ASP A 44 -7.74 -2.76 14.77
CA ASP A 44 -9.04 -2.88 15.41
C ASP A 44 -9.12 -4.15 16.29
N LEU A 45 -8.71 -5.31 15.75
CA LEU A 45 -8.72 -6.58 16.48
C LEU A 45 -7.83 -6.54 17.72
N ARG A 46 -6.63 -5.96 17.61
CA ARG A 46 -5.72 -5.81 18.76
C ARG A 46 -6.29 -4.85 19.81
N CYS A 47 -6.93 -3.77 19.41
CA CYS A 47 -7.64 -2.87 20.32
C CYS A 47 -8.83 -3.55 21.00
N ALA A 48 -9.47 -4.51 20.34
CA ALA A 48 -10.52 -5.36 20.90
C ALA A 48 -10.00 -6.49 21.82
N GLY A 49 -8.69 -6.56 22.07
CA GLY A 49 -8.09 -7.56 22.95
C GLY A 49 -7.64 -8.85 22.26
N CYS A 50 -7.62 -8.89 20.92
CA CYS A 50 -7.06 -10.02 20.18
C CYS A 50 -5.56 -10.18 20.52
N PRO A 51 -5.07 -11.39 20.84
CA PRO A 51 -3.72 -11.57 21.35
C PRO A 51 -2.66 -11.17 20.33
N ALA A 52 -1.66 -10.41 20.78
CA ALA A 52 -0.65 -9.84 19.90
C ALA A 52 0.25 -10.89 19.24
N GLU A 53 0.40 -12.06 19.88
CA GLU A 53 1.14 -13.22 19.37
C GLU A 53 0.63 -13.68 18.00
N LEU A 54 -0.68 -13.65 17.75
CA LEU A 54 -1.26 -14.07 16.47
C LEU A 54 -0.68 -13.26 15.30
N PHE A 55 -0.38 -11.97 15.54
CA PHE A 55 0.15 -11.04 14.54
C PHE A 55 1.68 -11.01 14.45
N ARG A 56 2.39 -11.57 15.45
CA ARG A 56 3.86 -11.50 15.54
C ARG A 56 4.55 -12.82 15.27
N GLU A 57 3.92 -13.92 15.64
CA GLU A 57 4.57 -15.23 15.69
C GLU A 57 4.48 -15.96 14.34
N SER A 58 5.50 -15.82 13.50
CA SER A 58 5.53 -16.40 12.14
C SER A 58 5.41 -17.93 12.06
N HIS A 59 5.56 -18.65 13.18
CA HIS A 59 5.53 -20.11 13.23
C HIS A 59 4.11 -20.69 13.36
N LEU A 60 3.11 -19.88 13.69
CA LEU A 60 1.72 -20.33 13.73
C LEU A 60 1.18 -20.46 12.31
N ASP A 61 0.35 -21.47 12.08
CA ASP A 61 -0.33 -21.64 10.81
C ASP A 61 -1.37 -20.52 10.57
N ASP A 62 -1.50 -20.07 9.32
CA ASP A 62 -2.40 -18.95 8.97
C ASP A 62 -3.87 -19.29 9.24
N ARG A 63 -4.29 -20.56 9.08
CA ARG A 63 -5.65 -20.97 9.41
C ARG A 63 -5.89 -20.91 10.92
N ASP A 64 -4.96 -21.44 11.71
CA ASP A 64 -5.06 -21.39 13.18
C ASP A 64 -5.18 -19.94 13.66
N ARG A 65 -4.33 -19.05 13.14
CA ARG A 65 -4.36 -17.61 13.46
C ARG A 65 -5.69 -16.96 13.08
N PHE A 66 -6.18 -17.24 11.87
CA PHE A 66 -7.44 -16.70 11.37
C PHE A 66 -8.63 -17.13 12.23
N CYS A 67 -8.74 -18.43 12.52
CA CYS A 67 -9.82 -18.96 13.35
C CYS A 67 -9.71 -18.53 14.82
N ARG A 68 -8.50 -18.43 15.39
CA ARG A 68 -8.30 -17.90 16.76
C ARG A 68 -8.60 -16.41 16.89
N ALA A 69 -8.52 -15.65 15.80
CA ALA A 69 -8.91 -14.25 15.75
C ALA A 69 -10.42 -14.05 15.56
N ALA A 70 -11.14 -15.04 14.99
CA ALA A 70 -12.57 -14.95 14.69
C ALA A 70 -13.47 -14.55 15.89
N PRO A 71 -13.28 -15.03 17.13
CA PRO A 71 -14.09 -14.59 18.28
C PRO A 71 -14.03 -13.06 18.53
N TYR A 72 -12.88 -12.44 18.24
CA TYR A 72 -12.64 -11.02 18.47
C TYR A 72 -13.34 -10.14 17.45
N VAL A 73 -13.76 -10.70 16.31
CA VAL A 73 -14.52 -10.00 15.28
C VAL A 73 -15.76 -9.35 15.88
N LYS A 74 -16.43 -10.00 16.84
CA LYS A 74 -17.64 -9.49 17.49
C LYS A 74 -17.48 -8.06 18.01
N ALA A 75 -16.31 -7.72 18.54
CA ALA A 75 -16.02 -6.42 19.12
C ALA A 75 -15.64 -5.34 18.08
N VAL A 76 -15.39 -5.71 16.83
CA VAL A 76 -15.01 -4.79 15.75
C VAL A 76 -16.05 -4.71 14.63
N ARG A 77 -17.19 -5.41 14.74
CA ARG A 77 -18.27 -5.42 13.73
C ARG A 77 -18.79 -4.03 13.36
N ASN A 78 -18.65 -3.06 14.26
CA ASN A 78 -19.06 -1.68 14.06
C ASN A 78 -17.99 -0.79 13.39
N THR A 79 -16.82 -1.30 13.04
CA THR A 79 -15.76 -0.51 12.40
C THR A 79 -15.89 -0.53 10.88
N VAL A 80 -15.43 0.54 10.23
CA VAL A 80 -15.39 0.61 8.76
C VAL A 80 -14.46 -0.44 8.17
N ASN A 81 -13.37 -0.80 8.86
CA ASN A 81 -12.42 -1.80 8.38
C ASN A 81 -13.07 -3.19 8.33
N TYR A 82 -13.84 -3.54 9.36
CA TYR A 82 -14.59 -4.80 9.34
C TYR A 82 -15.71 -4.77 8.30
N TRP A 83 -16.40 -3.64 8.13
CA TRP A 83 -17.38 -3.49 7.05
C TRP A 83 -16.73 -3.71 5.66
N CYS A 84 -15.54 -3.17 5.40
CA CYS A 84 -14.80 -3.44 4.16
C CYS A 84 -14.46 -4.94 4.02
N PHE A 85 -13.91 -5.57 5.06
CA PHE A 85 -13.58 -7.00 5.07
C PHE A 85 -14.81 -7.86 4.76
N GLN A 86 -15.95 -7.60 5.43
CA GLN A 86 -17.17 -8.36 5.26
C GLN A 86 -17.75 -8.23 3.84
N ASN A 87 -17.67 -7.06 3.21
CA ASN A 87 -18.09 -6.90 1.82
C ASN A 87 -17.13 -7.59 0.85
N MET A 88 -15.81 -7.53 1.07
CA MET A 88 -14.86 -8.32 0.26
C MET A 88 -15.13 -9.83 0.38
N ALA A 89 -15.33 -10.33 1.61
CA ALA A 89 -15.67 -11.74 1.87
C ALA A 89 -16.93 -12.17 1.11
N ARG A 90 -17.96 -11.32 1.10
CA ARG A 90 -19.23 -11.57 0.41
C ARG A 90 -19.09 -11.51 -1.11
N ASP A 91 -18.55 -10.42 -1.62
CA ASP A 91 -18.60 -10.10 -3.05
C ASP A 91 -17.57 -10.91 -3.85
N LEU A 92 -16.41 -11.21 -3.26
CA LEU A 92 -15.33 -11.92 -3.94
C LEU A 92 -15.32 -13.43 -3.63
N TYR A 93 -15.69 -13.82 -2.42
CA TYR A 93 -15.58 -15.22 -1.96
C TYR A 93 -16.94 -15.86 -1.66
N GLY A 94 -18.05 -15.12 -1.77
CA GLY A 94 -19.40 -15.66 -1.62
C GLY A 94 -19.85 -15.88 -0.18
N PHE A 95 -19.18 -15.28 0.81
CA PHE A 95 -19.55 -15.39 2.22
C PHE A 95 -20.99 -14.90 2.47
N ARG A 96 -21.84 -15.77 3.03
CA ARG A 96 -23.30 -15.49 3.19
C ARG A 96 -23.73 -15.19 4.62
N ASP A 97 -22.93 -15.58 5.60
CA ASP A 97 -23.27 -15.34 6.99
C ASP A 97 -23.18 -13.85 7.32
N GLU A 98 -23.94 -13.43 8.34
CA GLU A 98 -24.01 -12.02 8.73
C GLU A 98 -22.64 -11.51 9.21
N TYR A 99 -21.91 -12.36 9.93
CA TYR A 99 -20.59 -12.06 10.49
C TYR A 99 -19.70 -13.30 10.49
N LEU A 100 -18.38 -13.04 10.46
CA LEU A 100 -17.36 -14.03 10.76
C LEU A 100 -17.39 -14.37 12.26
N ASP A 101 -17.28 -15.66 12.56
CA ASP A 101 -17.14 -16.24 13.90
C ASP A 101 -16.44 -17.60 13.83
N GLU A 102 -16.33 -18.27 14.97
CA GLU A 102 -15.66 -19.56 15.13
C GLU A 102 -16.33 -20.71 14.33
N GLY A 103 -17.63 -20.59 14.04
CA GLY A 103 -18.40 -21.60 13.33
C GLY A 103 -18.23 -21.57 11.82
N ASN A 104 -17.77 -20.43 11.27
CA ASN A 104 -17.64 -20.24 9.82
C ASN A 104 -16.26 -19.79 9.34
N CYS A 105 -15.28 -19.65 10.25
CA CYS A 105 -13.91 -19.24 9.89
C CYS A 105 -13.25 -20.22 8.91
N ASP A 106 -13.42 -21.52 9.11
CA ASP A 106 -12.84 -22.54 8.23
C ASP A 106 -13.38 -22.43 6.79
N TRP A 107 -14.69 -22.23 6.66
CA TRP A 107 -15.33 -22.08 5.35
C TRP A 107 -14.75 -20.88 4.58
N LEU A 108 -14.62 -19.72 5.24
CA LEU A 108 -14.08 -18.54 4.57
C LEU A 108 -12.59 -18.72 4.24
N PHE A 109 -11.84 -19.41 5.10
CA PHE A 109 -10.45 -19.74 4.83
C PHE A 109 -10.30 -20.60 3.57
N ASP A 110 -11.12 -21.66 3.45
CA ASP A 110 -11.15 -22.53 2.28
C ASP A 110 -11.57 -21.78 1.01
N ALA A 111 -12.63 -20.97 1.08
CA ALA A 111 -13.12 -20.19 -0.05
C ALA A 111 -12.06 -19.21 -0.60
N VAL A 112 -11.25 -18.62 0.28
CA VAL A 112 -10.12 -17.76 -0.11
C VAL A 112 -8.98 -18.60 -0.69
N ALA A 113 -8.62 -19.74 -0.07
CA ALA A 113 -7.57 -20.64 -0.55
C ALA A 113 -7.81 -21.12 -1.99
N GLU A 114 -9.06 -21.40 -2.37
CA GLU A 114 -9.42 -21.78 -3.74
C GLU A 114 -9.07 -20.72 -4.80
N LYS A 115 -8.99 -19.43 -4.41
CA LYS A 115 -8.70 -18.33 -5.33
C LYS A 115 -7.22 -17.98 -5.40
N ILE A 116 -6.46 -18.27 -4.36
CA ILE A 116 -5.05 -17.88 -4.25
C ILE A 116 -4.18 -18.57 -5.30
N GLU A 117 -4.54 -19.79 -5.68
CA GLU A 117 -3.87 -20.54 -6.76
C GLU A 117 -4.23 -20.04 -8.17
N ASP A 118 -5.29 -19.25 -8.31
CA ASP A 118 -5.68 -18.67 -9.60
C ASP A 118 -4.81 -17.44 -9.91
N THR A 119 -3.85 -17.62 -10.80
CA THR A 119 -2.96 -16.53 -11.25
C THR A 119 -3.67 -15.42 -12.03
N SER A 120 -4.96 -15.58 -12.36
CA SER A 120 -5.83 -14.54 -12.93
C SER A 120 -6.67 -13.81 -11.89
N TRP A 121 -6.62 -14.23 -10.61
CA TRP A 121 -7.49 -13.70 -9.56
C TRP A 121 -7.32 -12.21 -9.36
N GLU A 122 -6.08 -11.70 -9.36
CA GLU A 122 -5.80 -10.25 -9.30
C GLU A 122 -6.62 -9.45 -10.33
N VAL A 123 -6.69 -9.94 -11.58
CA VAL A 123 -7.38 -9.25 -12.68
C VAL A 123 -8.89 -9.33 -12.47
N ARG A 124 -9.39 -10.48 -12.04
CA ARG A 124 -10.82 -10.67 -11.74
C ARG A 124 -11.28 -9.75 -10.61
N VAL A 125 -10.46 -9.56 -9.58
CA VAL A 125 -10.75 -8.63 -8.48
C VAL A 125 -10.81 -7.19 -9.00
N LEU A 126 -9.84 -6.78 -9.81
CA LEU A 126 -9.85 -5.43 -10.43
C LEU A 126 -11.09 -5.22 -11.31
N ASP A 127 -11.46 -6.22 -12.13
CA ASP A 127 -12.63 -6.16 -13.00
C ASP A 127 -13.93 -6.11 -12.19
N ALA A 128 -14.06 -6.91 -11.13
CA ALA A 128 -15.20 -6.89 -10.23
C ALA A 128 -15.33 -5.54 -9.50
N ALA A 129 -14.20 -4.92 -9.15
CA ALA A 129 -14.14 -3.60 -8.54
C ALA A 129 -14.24 -2.45 -9.57
N ARG A 130 -14.37 -2.75 -10.87
CA ARG A 130 -14.38 -1.77 -11.97
C ARG A 130 -13.15 -0.84 -11.98
N VAL A 131 -11.99 -1.37 -11.59
CA VAL A 131 -10.72 -0.66 -11.57
C VAL A 131 -9.96 -0.94 -12.87
N GLU A 132 -9.91 0.05 -13.76
CA GLU A 132 -9.26 -0.09 -15.07
C GLU A 132 -7.74 -0.07 -14.95
N ARG A 133 -7.22 0.81 -14.10
CA ARG A 133 -5.79 0.99 -13.90
C ARG A 133 -5.46 1.26 -12.44
N VAL A 134 -4.29 0.81 -12.02
CA VAL A 134 -3.78 0.94 -10.66
C VAL A 134 -2.38 1.51 -10.71
N SER A 135 -2.07 2.47 -9.86
CA SER A 135 -0.69 2.87 -9.65
C SER A 135 0.05 1.81 -8.84
N ALA A 136 1.27 1.43 -9.22
CA ALA A 136 2.11 0.53 -8.44
C ALA A 136 3.49 1.15 -8.25
N ALA A 137 4.18 0.77 -7.17
CA ALA A 137 5.56 1.21 -6.96
C ALA A 137 6.42 0.73 -8.14
N ARG A 138 7.34 1.57 -8.64
CA ARG A 138 8.21 1.26 -9.79
C ARG A 138 8.93 -0.08 -9.67
N GLU A 139 9.37 -0.42 -8.46
CA GLU A 139 10.10 -1.66 -8.17
C GLU A 139 9.23 -2.92 -8.22
N ALA A 140 7.91 -2.77 -8.14
CA ALA A 140 7.00 -3.87 -8.35
C ALA A 140 7.03 -4.24 -9.84
N THR A 141 7.60 -5.39 -10.19
CA THR A 141 7.65 -5.89 -11.57
C THR A 141 6.22 -6.02 -12.12
N PRO A 142 5.76 -5.12 -13.02
CA PRO A 142 4.37 -5.20 -13.44
C PRO A 142 4.23 -6.36 -14.41
N ARG A 143 3.55 -7.42 -13.98
CA ARG A 143 3.14 -8.54 -14.86
C ARG A 143 2.15 -8.07 -15.93
N LEU A 144 1.42 -6.99 -15.65
CA LEU A 144 0.32 -6.45 -16.48
C LEU A 144 0.52 -4.95 -16.76
N ALA A 145 1.43 -4.61 -17.67
CA ALA A 145 1.79 -3.22 -17.99
C ALA A 145 0.61 -2.34 -18.42
N ASP A 146 -0.48 -2.91 -18.93
CA ASP A 146 -1.68 -2.15 -19.33
C ASP A 146 -2.62 -1.81 -18.17
N ARG A 147 -2.54 -2.58 -17.07
CA ARG A 147 -3.35 -2.38 -15.85
C ARG A 147 -2.61 -1.60 -14.78
N TYR A 148 -1.28 -1.59 -14.82
CA TYR A 148 -0.46 -0.90 -13.84
C TYR A 148 0.33 0.25 -14.43
N PHE A 149 0.37 1.40 -13.75
CA PHE A 149 1.27 2.48 -14.08
C PHE A 149 2.19 2.80 -12.90
N PRO A 150 3.48 3.08 -13.15
CA PRO A 150 4.43 3.21 -12.06
C PRO A 150 4.40 4.58 -11.40
N TYR A 151 4.53 4.60 -10.07
CA TYR A 151 4.95 5.76 -9.29
C TYR A 151 6.31 5.48 -8.63
N GLU A 152 7.02 6.54 -8.23
CA GLU A 152 8.27 6.42 -7.45
C GLU A 152 8.10 7.06 -6.06
N TYR A 153 8.71 6.42 -5.06
CA TYR A 153 8.91 7.00 -3.72
C TYR A 153 9.90 8.18 -3.81
N GLY A 154 9.41 9.40 -3.64
CA GLY A 154 10.17 10.64 -3.83
C GLY A 154 10.83 11.18 -2.56
N GLU A 155 10.73 10.49 -1.42
CA GLU A 155 11.25 10.97 -0.13
C GLU A 155 12.75 11.31 -0.20
N TYR A 156 13.53 10.50 -0.91
CA TYR A 156 14.97 10.71 -1.08
C TYR A 156 15.31 11.98 -1.88
N LEU A 157 14.38 12.52 -2.67
CA LEU A 157 14.57 13.76 -3.44
C LEU A 157 14.45 15.00 -2.55
N ILE A 158 13.71 14.91 -1.45
CA ILE A 158 13.37 16.07 -0.61
C ILE A 158 13.85 15.96 0.84
N CYS A 159 14.24 14.76 1.28
CA CYS A 159 14.44 14.47 2.70
C CYS A 159 15.74 13.74 3.05
N PRO A 160 16.93 14.33 2.80
CA PRO A 160 18.15 13.83 3.44
C PRO A 160 18.03 13.80 4.98
N GLY A 161 17.17 14.66 5.58
CA GLY A 161 17.01 14.78 7.03
C GLY A 161 15.99 13.83 7.72
N HIS A 162 15.19 13.05 7.00
CA HIS A 162 14.42 11.93 7.60
C HIS A 162 15.13 10.59 7.47
N SER A 163 15.97 10.43 6.45
CA SER A 163 16.86 9.29 6.40
C SER A 163 17.94 9.47 7.46
N ALA A 164 18.32 8.39 8.15
CA ALA A 164 19.48 8.43 9.04
C ALA A 164 20.80 8.64 8.28
N ASP A 165 20.79 8.60 6.93
CA ASP A 165 21.96 8.67 6.06
C ASP A 165 21.72 9.60 4.85
N PRO A 166 22.07 10.89 4.97
CA PRO A 166 21.99 11.86 3.88
C PRO A 166 22.79 11.46 2.63
N VAL A 167 23.90 10.75 2.79
CA VAL A 167 24.76 10.31 1.67
C VAL A 167 24.05 9.24 0.85
N ALA A 168 23.35 8.31 1.50
CA ALA A 168 22.51 7.33 0.82
C ALA A 168 21.40 8.01 0.00
N CYS A 169 20.80 9.09 0.50
CA CYS A 169 19.83 9.88 -0.27
C CYS A 169 20.48 10.52 -1.50
N PHE A 170 21.64 11.15 -1.36
CA PHE A 170 22.33 11.77 -2.49
C PHE A 170 22.77 10.76 -3.54
N THR A 171 23.23 9.58 -3.13
CA THR A 171 23.61 8.50 -4.06
C THR A 171 22.43 8.02 -4.90
N ARG A 172 21.21 8.05 -4.37
CA ARG A 172 19.98 7.74 -5.12
C ARG A 172 19.59 8.84 -6.11
N VAL A 173 20.06 10.06 -5.89
CA VAL A 173 19.88 11.18 -6.82
C VAL A 173 20.92 11.11 -7.96
N GLY A 174 22.19 10.89 -7.62
CA GLY A 174 23.28 10.77 -8.60
C GLY A 174 24.64 10.49 -7.94
N GLU A 175 25.63 10.10 -8.74
CA GLU A 175 26.94 9.60 -8.24
C GLU A 175 27.92 10.70 -7.78
N SER A 176 27.66 11.99 -8.07
CA SER A 176 28.62 13.07 -7.85
C SER A 176 27.97 14.36 -7.34
N ILE A 177 27.22 14.25 -6.24
CA ILE A 177 26.57 15.42 -5.61
C ILE A 177 27.55 16.07 -4.61
N GLN A 178 28.15 17.20 -5.00
CA GLN A 178 29.15 17.92 -4.17
C GLN A 178 28.69 19.31 -3.73
N SER A 179 27.58 19.80 -4.29
CA SER A 179 27.00 21.10 -3.99
C SER A 179 25.48 21.09 -4.06
N ALA A 180 24.86 22.17 -3.57
CA ALA A 180 23.43 22.40 -3.74
C ALA A 180 23.02 22.49 -5.23
N ALA A 181 23.90 23.02 -6.07
CA ALA A 181 23.68 23.10 -7.52
C ALA A 181 23.70 21.70 -8.16
N ASP A 182 24.65 20.84 -7.78
CA ASP A 182 24.71 19.45 -8.25
C ASP A 182 23.48 18.67 -7.81
N LEU A 183 23.01 18.87 -6.56
CA LEU A 183 21.80 18.24 -6.05
C LEU A 183 20.57 18.64 -6.88
N ALA A 184 20.42 19.93 -7.18
CA ALA A 184 19.32 20.42 -8.01
C ALA A 184 19.36 19.87 -9.45
N ALA A 185 20.55 19.79 -10.04
CA ALA A 185 20.75 19.18 -11.36
C ALA A 185 20.44 17.67 -11.33
N GLY A 186 20.98 16.95 -10.36
CA GLY A 186 20.76 15.51 -10.18
C GLY A 186 19.30 15.15 -9.95
N ILE A 187 18.55 15.94 -9.16
CA ILE A 187 17.10 15.73 -8.99
C ILE A 187 16.39 15.82 -10.34
N ARG A 188 16.73 16.82 -11.17
CA ARG A 188 16.13 17.01 -12.49
C ARG A 188 16.45 15.83 -13.41
N GLU A 189 17.71 15.42 -13.49
CA GLU A 189 18.15 14.29 -14.30
C GLU A 189 17.49 12.99 -13.85
N ARG A 190 17.41 12.77 -12.54
CA ARG A 190 16.76 11.59 -11.96
C ARG A 190 15.27 11.53 -12.32
N ILE A 191 14.54 12.64 -12.22
CA ILE A 191 13.13 12.68 -12.64
C ILE A 191 12.97 12.38 -14.12
N GLN A 192 13.82 12.97 -14.97
CA GLN A 192 13.82 12.69 -16.42
C GLN A 192 14.08 11.20 -16.70
N GLN A 193 15.04 10.60 -15.99
CA GLN A 193 15.35 9.18 -16.08
C GLN A 193 14.15 8.31 -15.64
N LEU A 194 13.52 8.63 -14.50
CA LEU A 194 12.35 7.90 -14.00
C LEU A 194 11.19 7.89 -15.00
N VAL A 195 10.94 9.03 -15.66
CA VAL A 195 9.90 9.12 -16.69
C VAL A 195 10.30 8.35 -17.95
N LYS A 196 11.54 8.51 -18.42
CA LYS A 196 12.02 7.93 -19.68
C LYS A 196 12.19 6.42 -19.61
N ASP A 197 12.90 5.93 -18.60
CA ASP A 197 13.35 4.55 -18.53
C ASP A 197 12.32 3.64 -17.84
N TYR A 198 11.49 4.22 -16.97
CA TYR A 198 10.53 3.47 -16.15
C TYR A 198 9.08 3.90 -16.34
N GLY A 199 8.81 4.93 -17.14
CA GLY A 199 7.44 5.37 -17.40
C GLY A 199 6.72 5.95 -16.17
N VAL A 200 7.45 6.37 -15.13
CA VAL A 200 6.87 6.92 -13.89
C VAL A 200 5.91 8.07 -14.21
N ARG A 201 4.74 8.08 -13.55
CA ARG A 201 3.68 9.10 -13.75
C ARG A 201 3.40 9.94 -12.51
N ALA A 202 3.82 9.48 -11.34
CA ALA A 202 3.61 10.17 -10.08
C ALA A 202 4.78 9.98 -9.13
N LEU A 203 4.95 10.93 -8.21
CA LEU A 203 5.81 10.78 -7.04
C LEU A 203 4.92 10.63 -5.81
N HIS A 204 5.15 9.58 -5.03
CA HIS A 204 4.58 9.44 -3.70
C HIS A 204 5.59 9.96 -2.69
N ILE A 205 5.14 10.80 -1.76
CA ILE A 205 6.02 11.37 -0.73
C ILE A 205 5.25 11.40 0.58
N TRP A 206 5.76 10.69 1.58
CA TRP A 206 5.34 10.89 2.95
C TRP A 206 6.03 12.13 3.53
N ILE A 207 5.23 13.03 4.11
CA ILE A 207 5.70 14.29 4.66
C ILE A 207 5.32 14.34 6.14
N PRO A 208 6.24 14.60 7.07
CA PRO A 208 5.92 14.72 8.49
C PRO A 208 5.06 15.96 8.75
N LEU A 209 4.24 15.93 9.80
CA LEU A 209 3.43 17.08 10.24
C LEU A 209 4.26 18.32 10.59
N THR A 210 5.55 18.15 10.86
CA THR A 210 6.49 19.22 11.19
C THR A 210 7.15 19.86 9.96
N PHE A 211 6.85 19.38 8.75
CA PHE A 211 7.40 19.95 7.53
C PHE A 211 6.86 21.35 7.31
N THR A 212 7.76 22.31 7.10
CA THR A 212 7.39 23.70 6.82
C THR A 212 8.06 24.15 5.53
N TYR A 213 7.32 24.89 4.72
CA TYR A 213 7.89 25.58 3.58
C TYR A 213 8.45 26.93 4.03
N ARG A 214 9.68 27.22 3.62
CA ARG A 214 10.27 28.56 3.70
C ARG A 214 10.90 28.87 2.35
N ARG A 215 10.71 30.11 1.88
CA ARG A 215 11.46 30.59 0.72
C ARG A 215 12.95 30.55 1.07
N TYR A 216 13.76 29.98 0.20
CA TYR A 216 15.20 29.85 0.43
C TYR A 216 15.98 30.93 -0.32
N GLU A 217 17.14 31.27 0.24
CA GLU A 217 18.23 31.93 -0.49
C GLU A 217 19.31 30.88 -0.82
N GLU A 218 19.95 30.99 -1.98
CA GLU A 218 20.89 29.97 -2.49
C GLU A 218 22.04 29.69 -1.51
N GLY A 219 22.58 30.72 -0.85
CA GLY A 219 23.62 30.57 0.17
C GLY A 219 23.17 29.77 1.40
N GLN A 220 21.88 29.82 1.75
CA GLN A 220 21.33 29.03 2.87
C GLN A 220 21.24 27.54 2.52
N VAL A 221 20.91 27.22 1.27
CA VAL A 221 20.82 25.82 0.80
C VAL A 221 22.22 25.21 0.77
N GLN A 222 23.22 25.93 0.27
CA GLN A 222 24.60 25.44 0.25
C GLN A 222 25.14 25.19 1.67
N ALA A 223 24.87 26.10 2.61
CA ALA A 223 25.28 25.91 4.00
C ALA A 223 24.59 24.69 4.65
N ALA A 224 23.29 24.49 4.40
CA ALA A 224 22.55 23.34 4.87
C ALA A 224 23.08 22.03 4.26
N PHE A 225 23.41 22.04 2.97
CA PHE A 225 24.00 20.91 2.26
C PHE A 225 25.35 20.50 2.86
N THR A 226 26.28 21.45 3.05
CA THR A 226 27.59 21.17 3.64
C THR A 226 27.47 20.60 5.05
N LYS A 227 26.51 21.09 5.86
CA LYS A 227 26.25 20.55 7.21
C LYS A 227 25.76 19.09 7.19
N GLN A 228 25.08 18.64 6.14
CA GLN A 228 24.61 17.25 6.02
C GLN A 228 25.73 16.27 5.63
N LEU A 229 26.86 16.78 5.10
CA LEU A 229 28.01 15.99 4.68
C LEU A 229 29.18 15.99 5.67
N SER A 230 29.10 16.82 6.72
CA SER A 230 30.11 16.92 7.80
C SER A 230 29.75 16.02 8.98
#